data_AF-A0AAD4BAY4-F1
#
_entry.id   AF-A0AAD4BAY4-F1
#
_cell.length_a   1.000
_cell.length_b   1.000
_cell.length_c   1.000
_cell.angle_alpha   90.00
_cell.angle_beta   90.00
_cell.angle_gamma   90.00
#
_symmetry.space_group_name_H-M   'P 1'
#
loop_
_entity.id
_entity.type
_entity.pdbx_description
1 polymer ?
#
loop_
_entity_poly.entity_id
_entity_poly.type
_entity_poly.pdbx_seq_one_letter_code
_entity_poly.pdbx_strand_id
1 'polypeptide(L)' 'KTAILSVLEAMLARIPNHVKPFFPQLQRSFVKSVSDALSVIVRTRASDALGVLMQSQPRVD' A
#
# COMPACT_ATOMS: atom_id res chain seq x y z
N LYS A 1 -5.56 -11.49 6.05
CA LYS A 1 -5.21 -10.04 5.94
C LYS A 1 -3.91 -9.82 5.15
N THR A 2 -2.82 -10.51 5.47
CA THR A 2 -1.52 -10.41 4.78
C THR A 2 -1.56 -10.71 3.27
N ALA A 3 -2.35 -11.70 2.84
CA ALA A 3 -2.48 -12.03 1.41
C ALA A 3 -3.01 -10.86 0.57
N ILE A 4 -4.00 -10.12 1.09
CA ILE A 4 -4.58 -8.95 0.41
C ILE A 4 -3.53 -7.85 0.25
N LEU A 5 -2.80 -7.53 1.33
CA LEU A 5 -1.72 -6.54 1.28
C LEU A 5 -0.65 -6.91 0.25
N SER A 6 -0.29 -8.19 0.19
CA SER A 6 0.71 -8.69 -0.76
C SER A 6 0.24 -8.57 -2.21
N VAL A 7 -1.05 -8.82 -2.48
CA VAL A 7 -1.63 -8.66 -3.82
C VAL A 7 -1.71 -7.18 -4.22
N LEU A 8 -2.13 -6.30 -3.30
CA LEU A 8 -2.22 -4.86 -3.55
C LEU A 8 -0.83 -4.27 -3.83
N GLU A 9 0.19 -4.68 -3.08
CA GLU A 9 1.60 -4.33 -3.31
C GLU A 9 2.07 -4.81 -4.69
N ALA A 10 1.80 -6.07 -5.06
CA ALA A 10 2.18 -6.60 -6.36
C ALA A 10 1.49 -5.90 -7.54
N MET A 11 0.20 -5.54 -7.38
CA MET A 11 -0.53 -4.73 -8.36
C MET A 11 0.09 -3.35 -8.52
N LEU A 12 0.48 -2.73 -7.41
CA LEU A 12 1.12 -1.42 -7.41
C LEU A 12 2.48 -1.44 -8.10
N ALA A 13 3.28 -2.50 -7.88
CA ALA A 13 4.57 -2.67 -8.53
C ALA A 13 4.47 -3.02 -10.02
N ARG A 14 3.45 -3.78 -10.43
CA ARG A 14 3.32 -4.31 -11.80
C ARG A 14 2.46 -3.45 -12.73
N ILE A 15 1.41 -2.82 -12.20
CA ILE A 15 0.42 -2.05 -12.97
C ILE A 15 0.07 -0.69 -12.32
N PRO A 16 1.06 0.15 -11.96
CA PRO A 16 0.83 1.40 -11.21
C PRO A 16 -0.16 2.35 -11.90
N ASN A 17 -0.18 2.40 -13.23
CA ASN A 17 -1.09 3.26 -13.99
C ASN A 17 -2.57 2.88 -13.84
N HIS A 18 -2.87 1.58 -13.72
CA HIS A 18 -4.24 1.10 -13.52
C HIS A 18 -4.73 1.30 -12.08
N VAL A 19 -3.81 1.26 -11.13
CA VAL A 19 -4.13 1.47 -9.71
C VAL A 19 -4.04 2.94 -9.26
N LYS A 20 -3.49 3.83 -10.10
CA LYS A 20 -3.39 5.29 -9.87
C LYS A 20 -4.67 5.96 -9.34
N PRO A 21 -5.87 5.77 -9.93
CA PRO A 21 -7.10 6.36 -9.39
C PRO A 21 -7.46 5.85 -7.99
N PHE A 22 -6.95 4.68 -7.59
CA PHE A 22 -7.19 4.07 -6.28
C PHE A 22 -6.11 4.43 -5.25
N PHE A 23 -5.06 5.16 -5.61
CA PHE A 23 -3.99 5.55 -4.68
C PHE A 23 -4.48 6.17 -3.37
N PRO A 24 -5.40 7.17 -3.36
CA PRO A 24 -5.89 7.71 -2.09
C PRO A 24 -6.62 6.66 -1.22
N GLN A 25 -7.28 5.67 -1.84
CA GLN A 25 -7.94 4.58 -1.12
C GLN A 25 -6.92 3.56 -0.59
N LEU A 26 -5.93 3.18 -1.42
CA LEU A 26 -4.84 2.28 -1.03
C LEU A 26 -4.01 2.87 0.11
N GLN A 27 -3.69 4.15 0.05
CA GLN A 27 -2.98 4.87 1.11
C GLN A 27 -3.72 4.76 2.45
N ARG A 28 -5.02 5.07 2.47
CA ARG A 28 -5.83 4.94 3.70
C ARG A 28 -5.85 3.51 4.22
N SER A 29 -5.97 2.52 3.33
CA SER A 29 -5.97 1.10 3.70
C SER A 29 -4.63 0.65 4.29
N PHE A 30 -3.51 1.05 3.68
CA PHE A 30 -2.17 0.75 4.17
C PHE A 30 -1.90 1.44 5.51
N VAL A 31 -2.21 2.73 5.64
CA VAL A 31 -2.07 3.45 6.92
C VAL A 31 -2.88 2.78 8.04
N LYS A 32 -4.13 2.38 7.75
CA LYS A 32 -4.95 1.63 8.72
C LYS A 32 -4.32 0.28 9.09
N SER A 33 -3.70 -0.39 8.13
CA SER A 33 -3.06 -1.70 8.33
C SER A 33 -1.71 -1.60 9.05
N VAL A 34 -0.97 -0.50 8.89
CA VAL A 34 0.23 -0.18 9.68
C VAL A 34 -0.12 0.03 11.16
N SER A 35 -1.30 0.59 11.45
CA SER A 35 -1.79 0.75 12.82
C SER A 35 -2.44 -0.52 13.41
N ASP A 36 -2.42 -1.67 12.71
CA ASP A 36 -2.98 -2.92 13.25
C ASP A 36 -2.08 -3.48 14.36
N ALA A 37 -2.52 -3.30 15.61
CA ALA A 37 -1.80 -3.75 16.81
C ALA A 37 -1.73 -5.28 16.91
N LEU A 38 -2.63 -6.02 16.22
CA LEU A 38 -2.80 -7.45 16.39
C LEU A 38 -1.77 -8.28 15.63
N SER A 39 -1.06 -7.72 14.63
CA SER A 39 -0.11 -8.50 13.83
C SER A 39 1.07 -7.67 13.34
N VAL A 40 2.27 -7.97 13.88
CA VAL A 40 3.54 -7.37 13.46
C VAL A 40 3.76 -7.55 11.94
N ILE A 41 3.47 -8.75 11.42
CA ILE A 41 3.67 -9.09 10.01
C ILE A 41 2.79 -8.22 9.10
N VAL A 42 1.54 -7.95 9.51
CA VAL A 42 0.62 -7.06 8.78
C VAL A 42 1.17 -5.64 8.76
N ARG A 43 1.72 -5.14 9.88
CA ARG A 43 2.30 -3.81 9.95
C ARG A 43 3.51 -3.65 9.05
N THR A 44 4.45 -4.59 9.09
CA THR A 44 5.66 -4.55 8.25
C THR A 44 5.28 -4.53 6.77
N ARG A 45 4.44 -5.46 6.33
CA ARG A 45 3.93 -5.52 4.95
C ARG A 45 3.22 -4.24 4.52
N ALA A 46 2.39 -3.67 5.39
CA ALA A 46 1.66 -2.45 5.08
C ALA A 46 2.60 -1.24 4.98
N SER A 47 3.67 -1.20 5.78
CA SER A 47 4.71 -0.17 5.71
C SER A 47 5.47 -0.25 4.38
N ASP A 48 5.86 -1.46 3.97
CA ASP A 48 6.56 -1.68 2.69
C ASP A 48 5.69 -1.25 1.51
N ALA A 49 4.43 -1.71 1.47
CA ALA A 49 3.46 -1.34 0.43
C ALA A 49 3.18 0.17 0.39
N LEU A 50 3.14 0.84 1.56
CA LEU A 50 3.01 2.29 1.63
C LEU A 50 4.24 3.00 1.03
N GLY A 51 5.45 2.49 1.28
CA GLY A 51 6.68 3.01 0.68
C GLY A 51 6.69 2.91 -0.86
N VAL A 52 6.19 1.80 -1.41
CA VAL A 52 6.03 1.64 -2.87
C VAL A 52 4.98 2.62 -3.42
N LEU A 53 3.90 2.86 -2.67
CA LEU A 53 2.84 3.79 -3.06
C LEU A 53 3.35 5.23 -3.13
N MET A 54 4.12 5.65 -2.12
CA MET A 54 4.68 7.00 -2.08
C MET A 54 5.68 7.23 -3.22
N GLN A 55 6.46 6.22 -3.61
CA GLN A 55 7.34 6.31 -4.80
C GLN A 55 6.55 6.40 -6.12
N SER A 56 5.38 5.77 -6.17
CA SER A 56 4.52 5.75 -7.36
C SER A 56 3.69 7.02 -7.53
N GLN A 57 3.58 7.84 -6.48
CA GLN A 57 2.95 9.16 -6.54
C GLN A 57 4.00 10.20 -6.95
N PRO A 58 3.99 10.72 -8.20
CA PRO A 58 4.81 11.88 -8.50
C PRO A 58 4.41 12.99 -7.55
N ARG A 59 5.38 13.60 -6.86
CA ARG A 59 5.13 14.77 -6.01
C ARG A 59 4.47 15.80 -6.89
N VAL A 60 3.19 16.08 -6.64
CA VAL A 60 2.54 17.25 -7.19
C VAL A 60 3.18 18.40 -6.42
N ASP A 61 4.14 19.06 -7.06
CA ASP A 61 4.58 20.41 -6.70
C ASP A 61 3.43 21.38 -7.01
#